data_AF-A0A1L8DP56-F1
#
_entry.id   AF-A0A1L8DP56-F1
#
_cell.length_a   1.000
_cell.length_b   1.000
_cell.length_c   1.000
_cell.angle_alpha   90.00
_cell.angle_beta   90.00
_cell.angle_gamma   90.00
#
_symmetry.space_group_name_H-M   'P 1'
#
loop_
_entity.id
_entity.type
_entity.pdbx_description
1 polymer ?
#
loop_
_entity_poly.entity_id
_entity_poly.type
_entity_poly.pdbx_seq_one_letter_code
_entity_poly.pdbx_strand_id
1 'polypeptide(L)' 'MKTVFLCFIILCAFIALTQAKCNIPCPLMYRFICAGPPGQARGIRTFPHECELRRHNCKEKTKWIQYKDGEC' A
#
# COMPACT_ATOMS: atom_id res chain seq x y z
N MET A 1 -16.34 27.34 22.04
CA MET A 1 -16.60 27.33 20.58
C MET A 1 -15.32 27.50 19.74
N LYS A 2 -14.51 28.55 19.97
CA LYS A 2 -13.25 28.78 19.21
C LYS A 2 -12.22 27.63 19.29
N THR A 3 -12.05 27.03 20.46
CA THR A 3 -11.16 25.88 20.68
C THR A 3 -11.61 24.63 19.93
N VAL A 4 -12.92 24.36 19.92
CA VAL A 4 -13.50 23.22 19.17
C VAL A 4 -13.30 23.40 17.67
N PHE A 5 -13.48 24.61 17.15
CA PHE A 5 -13.26 24.94 15.74
C PHE A 5 -11.78 24.75 15.33
N LEU A 6 -10.85 25.21 16.17
CA LEU A 6 -9.41 25.00 15.98
C LEU A 6 -9.03 23.51 15.93
N CYS A 7 -9.56 22.69 16.84
CA CYS A 7 -9.32 21.24 16.83
C CYS A 7 -9.82 20.59 15.53
N PHE A 8 -10.96 21.03 15.01
CA PHE A 8 -11.52 20.51 13.77
C PHE A 8 -10.64 20.84 12.56
N ILE A 9 -10.13 22.08 12.47
CA ILE A 9 -9.21 22.49 11.40
C ILE A 9 -7.91 21.68 11.46
N ILE A 10 -7.35 21.50 12.65
CA ILE A 10 -6.10 20.74 12.84
C ILE A 10 -6.30 19.29 12.40
N LEU A 11 -7.40 18.65 12.83
CA LEU A 11 -7.75 17.28 12.42
C LEU A 11 -7.90 17.14 10.90
N CYS A 12 -8.62 18.07 10.25
CA CYS A 12 -8.80 18.06 8.79
C CYS A 12 -7.47 18.26 8.04
N ALA A 13 -6.60 19.14 8.53
CA ALA A 13 -5.28 19.38 7.93
C ALA A 13 -4.39 18.12 8.02
N PHE A 14 -4.40 17.42 9.17
CA PHE A 14 -3.70 16.14 9.31
C PHE A 14 -4.25 15.08 8.34
N ILE A 15 -5.57 14.98 8.16
CA ILE A 15 -6.17 14.02 7.23
C ILE A 15 -5.74 14.34 5.78
N ALA A 16 -5.80 15.60 5.36
CA ALA A 16 -5.43 16.02 4.01
C ALA A 16 -3.93 15.77 3.68
N LEU A 17 -3.04 15.95 4.66
CA LEU A 17 -1.60 15.72 4.50
C LEU A 17 -1.23 14.23 4.32
N THR A 18 -2.11 13.30 4.68
CA THR A 18 -1.83 11.85 4.61
C THR A 18 -2.17 11.20 3.26
N GLN A 19 -2.72 11.95 2.30
CA GLN A 19 -3.08 11.41 0.99
C GLN A 19 -1.83 11.25 0.10
N ALA A 20 -0.96 10.29 0.44
CA ALA A 20 0.12 9.85 -0.41
C ALA A 20 -0.46 9.34 -1.73
N LYS A 21 -0.11 9.98 -2.85
CA LYS A 21 -0.54 9.56 -4.18
C LYS A 21 0.16 8.24 -4.55
N CYS A 22 -0.59 7.14 -4.53
CA CYS A 22 -0.08 5.80 -4.87
C CYS A 22 0.05 5.54 -6.37
N ASN A 23 0.31 6.58 -7.17
CA ASN A 23 0.50 6.49 -8.62
C ASN A 23 1.97 6.14 -8.91
N ILE A 24 2.34 4.90 -8.62
CA ILE A 24 3.68 4.37 -8.86
C ILE A 24 3.73 3.83 -10.29
N PRO A 25 4.51 4.39 -11.23
CA PRO A 25 4.66 3.81 -12.57
C PRO A 25 5.37 2.45 -12.45
N CYS A 26 4.82 1.43 -13.09
CA CYS A 26 5.36 0.07 -13.07
C CYS A 26 5.72 -0.39 -14.48
N PRO A 27 6.78 -1.21 -14.65
CA PRO A 27 7.11 -1.82 -15.93
C PRO A 27 5.94 -2.64 -16.49
N LEU A 28 5.82 -2.70 -17.82
CA LEU A 28 4.84 -3.56 -18.50
C LEU A 28 5.32 -5.01 -18.65
N MET A 29 6.57 -5.31 -18.29
CA MET A 29 7.09 -6.67 -18.31
C MET A 29 6.56 -7.47 -17.13
N TYR A 30 6.12 -8.70 -17.39
CA TYR A 30 5.69 -9.62 -16.34
C TYR A 30 6.89 -10.31 -15.71
N ARG A 31 7.03 -10.15 -14.40
CA ARG A 31 7.94 -10.89 -13.53
C ARG A 31 7.18 -11.24 -12.27
N PHE A 32 6.40 -12.32 -12.35
CA PHE A 32 5.49 -12.71 -11.30
C PHE A 32 6.23 -12.92 -9.97
N ILE A 33 5.57 -12.52 -8.88
CA ILE A 33 6.02 -12.78 -7.51
C ILE A 33 4.85 -13.25 -6.65
N CYS A 34 5.14 -14.06 -5.64
CA CYS A 34 4.16 -14.45 -4.63
C CYS A 34 4.39 -13.64 -3.35
N ALA A 35 3.36 -12.95 -2.86
CA ALA A 35 3.47 -12.04 -1.72
C ALA A 35 2.24 -12.07 -0.80
N GLY A 36 2.43 -11.69 0.46
CA GLY A 36 1.38 -11.67 1.49
C GLY A 36 1.82 -11.02 2.82
N PRO A 37 0.96 -11.06 3.87
CA PRO A 37 1.24 -10.45 5.17
C PRO A 37 2.42 -11.11 5.88
N PRO A 38 3.39 -10.35 6.43
CA PRO A 38 4.62 -10.91 7.00
C PRO A 38 4.33 -12.02 8.02
N GLY A 39 5.00 -13.16 7.86
CA GLY A 39 4.82 -14.34 8.72
C GLY A 39 3.55 -15.16 8.46
N GLN A 40 2.72 -14.84 7.46
CA GLN A 40 1.50 -15.59 7.14
C GLN A 40 1.61 -16.30 5.78
N ALA A 41 1.60 -17.63 5.79
CA ALA A 41 1.52 -18.43 4.55
C ALA A 41 0.11 -18.46 3.93
N ARG A 42 -0.89 -17.87 4.61
CA ARG A 42 -2.27 -17.72 4.12
C ARG A 42 -2.54 -16.26 3.76
N GLY A 43 -3.49 -16.05 2.85
CA GLY A 43 -3.77 -14.70 2.33
C GLY A 43 -2.67 -14.17 1.41
N ILE A 44 -1.95 -15.06 0.73
CA ILE A 44 -0.92 -14.72 -0.27
C ILE A 44 -1.55 -14.68 -1.66
N ARG A 45 -0.98 -13.91 -2.58
CA ARG A 45 -1.38 -13.92 -4.00
C ARG A 45 -0.24 -13.54 -4.93
N THR A 46 -0.42 -13.87 -6.21
CA THR A 46 0.49 -13.50 -7.29
C THR A 46 0.35 -12.02 -7.62
N PHE A 47 1.48 -11.32 -7.75
CA PHE A 47 1.57 -9.98 -8.33
C PHE A 47 2.34 -10.03 -9.65
N PRO A 48 1.95 -9.24 -10.67
CA PRO A 48 2.65 -9.15 -11.96
C PRO A 48 4.12 -8.74 -11.89
N HIS A 49 4.49 -7.99 -10.85
CA HIS A 49 5.82 -7.45 -10.59
C HIS A 49 5.89 -6.94 -9.14
N GLU A 50 7.09 -6.90 -8.55
CA GLU A 50 7.33 -6.23 -7.25
C GLU A 50 6.82 -4.77 -7.19
N CYS A 51 6.78 -4.07 -8.31
CA CYS A 51 6.28 -2.70 -8.35
C CYS A 51 4.78 -2.62 -8.05
N GLU A 52 4.00 -3.58 -8.55
CA GLU A 52 2.56 -3.67 -8.27
C GLU A 52 2.30 -4.05 -6.81
N LEU A 53 3.17 -4.86 -6.20
CA LEU A 53 3.12 -5.11 -4.74
C LEU A 53 3.32 -3.80 -3.96
N ARG A 54 4.30 -2.97 -4.31
CA ARG A 54 4.49 -1.66 -3.65
C ARG A 54 3.28 -0.75 -3.85
N ARG A 55 2.72 -0.73 -5.06
CA ARG A 55 1.51 0.06 -5.37
C ARG A 55 0.34 -0.39 -4.51
N HIS A 56 0.15 -1.69 -4.37
CA HIS A 56 -0.85 -2.28 -3.49
C HIS A 56 -0.62 -1.90 -2.02
N ASN A 57 0.60 -2.08 -1.50
CA ASN A 57 0.95 -1.68 -0.12
C ASN A 57 0.63 -0.20 0.15
N CYS A 58 0.90 0.68 -0.82
CA CYS A 58 0.56 2.09 -0.70
C CYS A 58 -0.96 2.33 -0.66
N LYS A 59 -1.72 1.73 -1.59
CA LYS A 59 -3.17 1.93 -1.74
C LYS A 59 -3.95 1.36 -0.57
N GLU A 60 -3.65 0.11 -0.21
CA GLU A 60 -4.37 -0.64 0.81
C GLU A 60 -3.80 -0.43 2.23
N LYS A 61 -2.75 0.39 2.36
CA LYS A 61 -2.03 0.62 3.63
C LYS A 61 -1.55 -0.68 4.28
N THR A 62 -1.14 -1.64 3.46
CA THR A 62 -0.59 -2.94 3.89
C THR A 62 0.94 -2.94 3.91
N LYS A 63 1.51 -3.98 4.53
CA LYS A 63 2.97 -4.22 4.59
C LYS A 63 3.31 -5.61 4.05
N TRP A 64 2.70 -5.99 2.93
CA TRP A 64 2.94 -7.32 2.37
C TRP A 64 4.38 -7.44 1.88
N ILE A 65 4.95 -8.63 2.07
CA ILE A 65 6.31 -8.99 1.69
C ILE A 65 6.26 -10.04 0.60
N GLN A 66 7.27 -10.05 -0.26
CA GLN A 66 7.50 -11.13 -1.21
C GLN A 66 8.01 -12.37 -0.47
N TYR A 67 7.49 -13.55 -0.80
CA TYR A 67 7.97 -14.84 -0.31
C TYR A 67 8.85 -15.57 -1.32
N LYS A 68 8.46 -15.54 -2.60
CA LYS A 68 9.18 -16.20 -3.70
C LYS A 68 8.95 -15.47 -5.02
N ASP A 69 9.88 -15.68 -5.94
CA ASP A 69 9.67 -15.40 -7.37
C ASP A 69 8.68 -16.41 -7.97
N GLY A 70 7.98 -16.00 -9.02
CA GLY A 70 6.94 -16.78 -9.67
C GLY A 70 5.56 -16.64 -9.03
N GLU A 71 4.59 -17.36 -9.56
CA GLU A 71 3.21 -17.36 -9.05
C GLU A 71 3.14 -18.03 -7.68
N CYS A 72 2.18 -17.61 -6.83
CA CYS A 72 1.73 -18.44 -5.72
C CYS A 72 1.06 -19.69 -6.31
#